data_AF-A0A519M6K9-F1
#
_entry.id   AF-A0A519M6K9-F1
#
_cell.length_a   1.000
_cell.length_b   1.000
_cell.length_c   1.000
_cell.angle_alpha   90.00
_cell.angle_beta   90.00
_cell.angle_gamma   90.00
#
_symmetry.space_group_name_H-M   'P 1'
#
loop_
_entity.id
_entity.type
_entity.pdbx_description
1 polymer ?
#
loop_
_entity_poly.entity_id
_entity_poly.type
_entity_poly.pdbx_seq_one_letter_code
_entity_poly.pdbx_strand_id
1 'polypeptide(L)'
;IVVNVGMWFERFVIIVTSLHRDYIPSSWAMFYPTWVDVSVFVGSIGLFFTLFLLFLRVLPSIAIAEVKLLLKSASEQAKMKQIKDGHENKEYVAEYVESLQKFDSVKQEDYAKI
;
A
#
# COMPACT_ATOMS: atom_id res chain seq x y z
N ILE A 1 8.87 5.71 -12.04
CA ILE A 1 10.31 5.64 -12.38
C ILE A 1 10.91 7.04 -12.52
N VAL A 2 10.45 7.87 -13.48
CA VAL A 2 10.98 9.23 -13.71
C VAL A 2 10.92 10.11 -12.44
N VAL A 3 9.80 10.06 -11.70
CA VAL A 3 9.66 10.79 -10.43
C VAL A 3 10.74 10.38 -9.43
N ASN A 4 10.97 9.08 -9.21
CA ASN A 4 11.98 8.61 -8.26
C ASN A 4 13.39 9.06 -8.64
N VAL A 5 13.71 9.04 -9.94
CA VAL A 5 14.98 9.56 -10.46
C VAL A 5 15.08 11.07 -10.26
N GLY A 6 14.00 11.81 -10.53
CA GLY A 6 13.93 13.27 -10.31
C GLY A 6 14.10 13.68 -8.85
N MET A 7 13.45 12.97 -7.92
CA MET A 7 13.59 13.21 -6.47
C MET A 7 15.01 12.91 -6.00
N TRP A 8 15.66 11.88 -6.55
CA TRP A 8 17.06 11.60 -6.24
C TRP A 8 17.99 12.70 -6.78
N PHE A 9 17.76 13.16 -8.01
CA PHE A 9 18.50 14.28 -8.59
C PHE A 9 18.31 15.59 -7.82
N GLU A 10 17.10 15.89 -7.33
CA GLU A 10 16.86 17.04 -6.44
C GLU A 10 17.83 17.02 -5.26
N ARG A 11 17.93 15.87 -4.55
CA ARG A 11 18.81 15.72 -3.40
C ARG A 11 20.29 15.77 -3.79
N PHE A 12 20.66 15.13 -4.90
CA PHE A 12 22.03 15.19 -5.44
C PHE A 12 22.45 16.64 -5.73
N VAL A 13 21.59 17.42 -6.40
CA VAL A 13 21.86 18.82 -6.74
C VAL A 13 21.96 19.68 -5.49
N ILE A 14 21.03 19.57 -4.54
CA ILE A 14 21.07 20.36 -3.30
C ILE A 14 22.38 20.13 -2.54
N ILE A 15 22.83 18.88 -2.42
CA ILE A 15 24.04 18.54 -1.67
C ILE A 15 25.30 18.95 -2.43
N VAL A 16 25.43 18.57 -3.71
CA VAL A 16 26.67 18.80 -4.46
C VAL A 16 26.87 20.28 -4.78
N THR A 17 25.81 21.00 -5.16
CA THR A 17 25.95 22.43 -5.52
C THR A 17 26.18 23.32 -4.29
N SER A 18 25.62 22.96 -3.13
CA SER A 18 25.89 23.71 -1.88
C SER A 18 27.32 23.52 -1.37
N LEU A 19 27.92 22.33 -1.53
CA LEU A 19 29.29 22.06 -1.04
C LEU A 19 30.39 22.44 -2.04
N HIS A 20 30.12 22.39 -3.35
CA HIS A 20 31.12 22.71 -4.38
C HIS A 20 31.67 24.16 -4.27
N ARG A 21 30.81 25.10 -3.83
CA ARG A 21 31.12 26.52 -3.68
C ARG A 21 30.84 27.02 -2.28
N ASP A 22 31.80 26.76 -1.40
CA ASP A 22 31.75 27.21 -0.02
C ASP A 22 32.32 28.64 0.17
N TYR A 23 32.23 29.17 1.40
CA TYR A 23 32.59 30.55 1.74
C TYR A 23 34.05 30.95 1.44
N ILE A 24 34.98 29.99 1.37
CA ILE A 24 36.41 30.25 1.14
C ILE A 24 36.81 29.75 -0.26
N PRO A 25 37.34 30.61 -1.15
CA PRO A 25 37.68 30.24 -2.52
C PRO A 25 38.72 29.12 -2.66
N SER A 26 39.58 28.90 -1.66
CA SER A 26 40.57 27.83 -1.65
C SER A 26 39.99 26.44 -1.42
N SER A 27 38.77 26.34 -0.87
CA SER A 27 38.11 25.06 -0.54
C SER A 27 37.19 24.56 -1.66
N TRP A 28 37.23 25.24 -2.80
CA TRP A 28 36.42 24.94 -3.96
C TRP A 28 36.87 23.63 -4.63
N ALA A 29 36.01 22.61 -4.60
CA ALA A 29 36.29 21.30 -5.16
C ALA A 29 35.12 20.78 -6.00
N MET A 30 35.41 20.11 -7.11
CA MET A 30 34.41 19.46 -7.96
C MET A 30 34.23 18.01 -7.53
N PHE A 31 32.97 17.58 -7.40
CA PHE A 31 32.64 16.18 -7.11
C PHE A 31 32.58 15.36 -8.41
N TYR A 32 33.38 14.30 -8.48
CA TYR A 32 33.32 13.31 -9.55
C TYR A 32 33.03 11.94 -8.94
N PRO A 33 31.86 11.34 -9.22
CA PRO A 33 31.54 10.03 -8.68
C PRO A 33 32.51 8.98 -9.24
N THR A 34 33.06 8.18 -8.33
CA THR A 34 33.89 7.04 -8.68
C THR A 34 33.02 5.81 -8.98
N TRP A 35 33.61 4.81 -9.62
CA TRP A 35 32.93 3.53 -9.84
C TRP A 35 32.49 2.87 -8.53
N VAL A 36 33.23 3.11 -7.44
CA VAL A 36 32.89 2.61 -6.10
C VAL A 36 31.59 3.25 -5.60
N ASP A 37 31.42 4.58 -5.75
CA ASP A 37 30.20 5.28 -5.32
C ASP A 37 28.95 4.75 -6.04
N VAL A 38 29.08 4.52 -7.35
CA VAL A 38 27.99 3.92 -8.16
C VAL A 38 27.73 2.48 -7.73
N SER A 39 28.77 1.70 -7.44
CA SER A 39 28.63 0.31 -6.99
C SER A 39 27.94 0.19 -5.64
N VAL A 40 28.20 1.12 -4.70
CA VAL A 40 27.54 1.17 -3.39
C VAL A 40 26.08 1.56 -3.57
N PHE A 41 25.79 2.54 -4.43
CA PHE A 41 24.41 2.93 -4.74
C PHE A 41 23.60 1.76 -5.33
N VAL A 42 24.12 1.11 -6.38
CA VAL A 42 23.47 -0.07 -6.99
C VAL A 42 23.40 -1.23 -6.00
N GLY A 43 24.44 -1.44 -5.21
CA GLY A 43 24.50 -2.44 -4.15
C GLY A 43 23.42 -2.24 -3.09
N SER A 44 23.13 -0.99 -2.71
CA SER A 44 22.04 -0.67 -1.77
C SER A 44 20.66 -1.04 -2.33
N ILE A 45 20.44 -0.84 -3.63
CA ILE A 45 19.21 -1.25 -4.32
C ILE A 45 19.11 -2.77 -4.36
N GLY A 46 20.21 -3.46 -4.68
CA GLY A 46 20.29 -4.92 -4.68
C GLY A 46 20.03 -5.52 -3.30
N LEU A 47 20.61 -4.94 -2.25
CA LEU A 47 20.39 -5.37 -0.86
C LEU A 47 18.94 -5.14 -0.44
N PHE A 48 18.36 -3.99 -0.77
CA PHE A 48 16.94 -3.71 -0.52
C PHE A 48 16.05 -4.76 -1.18
N PHE A 49 16.25 -5.05 -2.47
CA PHE A 49 15.47 -6.08 -3.17
C PHE A 49 15.73 -7.47 -2.62
N THR A 50 16.95 -7.80 -2.22
CA THR A 50 17.27 -9.10 -1.62
C THR A 50 16.49 -9.32 -0.33
N LEU A 51 16.52 -8.34 0.59
CA LEU A 51 15.76 -8.41 1.84
C LEU A 51 14.25 -8.34 1.61
N PHE A 52 13.80 -7.52 0.67
CA PHE A 52 12.38 -7.40 0.32
C PHE A 52 11.83 -8.69 -0.29
N LEU A 53 12.57 -9.34 -1.20
CA LEU A 53 12.18 -10.62 -1.78
C LEU A 53 12.20 -11.74 -0.73
N LEU A 54 13.18 -11.74 0.17
CA LEU A 54 13.21 -12.66 1.32
C LEU A 54 11.97 -12.46 2.20
N PHE A 55 11.62 -11.21 2.50
CA PHE A 55 10.42 -10.86 3.25
C PHE A 55 9.16 -11.40 2.57
N LEU A 56 8.97 -11.15 1.26
CA LEU A 56 7.83 -11.66 0.49
C LEU A 56 7.76 -13.19 0.47
N ARG A 57 8.91 -13.87 0.53
CA ARG A 57 8.98 -15.34 0.48
C ARG A 57 8.65 -16.00 1.82
N VAL A 58 9.05 -15.35 2.93
CA VAL A 58 8.95 -15.91 4.29
C VAL A 58 7.67 -15.47 5.00
N LEU A 59 7.22 -14.24 4.78
CA LEU A 59 6.08 -13.64 5.49
C LEU A 59 4.95 -13.25 4.52
N PRO A 60 3.68 -13.27 4.97
CA PRO A 60 2.58 -12.74 4.18
C PRO A 60 2.72 -11.21 4.05
N SER A 61 2.79 -10.72 2.81
CA SER A 61 2.97 -9.30 2.52
C SER A 61 1.72 -8.44 2.74
N ILE A 62 0.56 -9.09 2.94
CA ILE A 62 -0.74 -8.46 3.08
C ILE A 62 -1.30 -8.75 4.47
N ALA A 63 -1.91 -7.75 5.09
CA ALA A 63 -2.62 -7.88 6.37
C ALA A 63 -3.93 -8.68 6.18
N ILE A 64 -3.86 -10.01 6.28
CA ILE A 64 -5.00 -10.93 6.04
C ILE A 64 -6.20 -10.62 6.95
N ALA A 65 -5.96 -10.21 8.20
CA ALA A 65 -7.03 -9.88 9.14
C ALA A 65 -7.89 -8.70 8.66
N GLU A 66 -7.25 -7.64 8.17
CA GLU A 66 -7.93 -6.45 7.65
C GLU A 66 -8.66 -6.77 6.35
N VAL A 67 -8.00 -7.50 5.44
CA VAL A 67 -8.63 -7.89 4.16
C VAL A 67 -9.89 -8.73 4.39
N LYS A 68 -9.89 -9.64 5.36
CA LYS A 68 -11.09 -10.42 5.71
C LYS A 68 -12.23 -9.55 6.23
N LEU A 69 -11.92 -8.55 7.06
CA LEU A 69 -12.93 -7.62 7.58
C LEU A 69 -13.52 -6.74 6.47
N LEU A 70 -12.68 -6.18 5.60
CA LEU A 70 -13.11 -5.37 4.47
C LEU A 70 -13.91 -6.19 3.45
N LEU A 71 -13.55 -7.45 3.21
CA LEU A 71 -14.30 -8.33 2.31
C LEU A 71 -15.68 -8.65 2.87
N LYS A 72 -15.77 -8.93 4.18
CA LYS A 72 -17.06 -9.19 4.84
C LYS A 72 -17.98 -7.99 4.69
N SER A 73 -17.52 -6.79 5.06
CA SER A 73 -18.34 -5.57 4.96
C SER A 73 -18.74 -5.25 3.53
N ALA A 74 -17.82 -5.38 2.55
CA ALA A 74 -18.14 -5.16 1.14
C ALA A 74 -19.19 -6.15 0.60
N SER A 75 -19.10 -7.43 1.01
CA SER A 75 -20.05 -8.46 0.60
C SER A 75 -21.45 -8.24 1.19
N GLU A 76 -21.53 -7.78 2.44
CA GLU A 76 -22.80 -7.44 3.09
C GLU A 76 -23.45 -6.23 2.42
N GLN A 77 -22.68 -5.18 2.13
CA GLN A 77 -23.17 -4.00 1.42
C GLN A 77 -23.68 -4.33 0.00
N ALA A 78 -22.98 -5.20 -0.74
CA ALA A 78 -23.39 -5.63 -2.06
C ALA A 78 -24.72 -6.40 -2.03
N LYS A 79 -24.86 -7.36 -1.11
CA LYS A 79 -26.12 -8.10 -0.89
C LYS A 79 -27.25 -7.18 -0.47
N MET A 80 -26.99 -6.25 0.44
CA MET A 80 -27.98 -5.25 0.88
C MET A 80 -28.50 -4.41 -0.30
N LYS A 81 -27.64 -4.06 -1.24
CA LYS A 81 -28.02 -3.34 -2.45
C LYS A 81 -28.89 -4.18 -3.39
N GLN A 82 -28.55 -5.45 -3.61
CA GLN A 82 -29.36 -6.36 -4.44
C GLN A 82 -30.77 -6.59 -3.88
N ILE A 83 -30.87 -6.69 -2.55
CA ILE A 83 -32.15 -6.80 -1.84
C ILE A 83 -32.97 -5.52 -2.03
N LYS A 84 -32.35 -4.34 -1.90
CA LYS A 84 -33.02 -3.04 -2.12
C LYS A 84 -33.47 -2.82 -3.56
N ASP A 85 -32.66 -3.24 -4.53
CA ASP A 85 -32.95 -3.11 -5.96
C ASP A 85 -34.00 -4.14 -6.44
N GLY A 86 -34.49 -5.03 -5.56
CA GLY A 86 -35.61 -5.94 -5.82
C GLY A 86 -35.26 -7.10 -6.77
N HIS A 87 -33.97 -7.35 -7.00
CA HIS A 87 -33.49 -8.40 -7.90
C HIS A 87 -33.48 -9.81 -7.28
N GLU A 88 -33.85 -9.95 -6.00
CA GLU A 88 -33.80 -11.20 -5.25
C GLU A 88 -35.21 -11.66 -4.82
N ASN A 89 -35.44 -12.98 -4.79
CA ASN A 89 -36.75 -13.53 -4.42
C ASN A 89 -37.07 -13.25 -2.94
N LYS A 90 -38.27 -12.77 -2.63
CA LYS A 90 -38.69 -12.39 -1.26
C LYS A 90 -38.53 -13.52 -0.25
N GLU A 91 -38.73 -14.76 -0.69
CA GLU A 91 -38.57 -15.97 0.13
C GLU A 91 -37.10 -16.23 0.49
N TYR A 92 -36.19 -15.98 -0.45
CA TYR A 92 -34.74 -16.07 -0.24
C TYR A 92 -34.21 -14.95 0.67
N VAL A 93 -34.77 -13.74 0.57
CA VAL A 93 -34.42 -12.63 1.47
C VAL A 93 -34.82 -12.96 2.91
N ALA A 94 -36.00 -13.54 3.13
CA ALA A 94 -36.46 -13.96 4.45
C ALA A 94 -35.59 -15.07 5.06
N GLU A 95 -35.23 -16.09 4.27
CA GLU A 95 -34.31 -17.16 4.67
C GLU A 95 -32.91 -16.61 4.99
N TYR A 96 -32.42 -15.66 4.19
CA TYR A 96 -31.13 -15.00 4.42
C TYR A 96 -31.13 -14.22 5.73
N VAL A 97 -32.15 -13.40 6.01
CA VAL A 97 -32.28 -12.66 7.28
C VAL A 97 -32.37 -13.60 8.47
N GLU A 98 -33.12 -14.70 8.38
CA GLU A 98 -33.23 -15.71 9.44
C GLU A 98 -31.87 -16.40 9.69
N SER A 99 -31.13 -16.71 8.63
CA SER A 99 -29.80 -17.30 8.75
C SER A 99 -28.81 -16.36 9.43
N LEU A 100 -28.91 -15.04 9.20
CA LEU A 100 -28.08 -14.03 9.86
C LEU A 100 -28.36 -13.94 11.37
N GLN A 101 -29.63 -14.11 11.77
CA GLN A 101 -30.03 -14.14 13.19
C GLN A 101 -29.43 -15.33 13.94
N LYS A 102 -29.25 -16.48 13.26
CA LYS A 102 -28.68 -17.69 13.86
C LYS A 102 -27.19 -17.60 14.17
N PHE A 103 -26.44 -16.77 13.42
CA PHE A 103 -24.98 -16.70 13.51
C PHE A 103 -24.44 -15.43 14.21
N ASP A 104 -25.31 -14.60 14.79
CA ASP A 104 -24.99 -13.37 15.56
C ASP A 104 -23.86 -12.53 14.93
N SER A 105 -23.85 -12.48 13.60
CA SER A 105 -22.68 -12.04 12.81
C SER A 105 -22.80 -10.60 12.32
N VAL A 106 -23.98 -9.97 12.45
CA VAL A 106 -24.30 -8.67 11.85
C VAL A 106 -25.27 -7.88 12.74
N LYS A 107 -25.17 -6.55 12.72
CA LYS A 107 -26.09 -5.66 13.45
C LYS A 107 -27.49 -5.71 12.83
N GLN A 108 -28.46 -6.14 13.62
CA GLN A 108 -29.88 -6.34 13.26
C GLN A 108 -30.55 -5.10 12.65
N GLU A 109 -30.09 -3.90 13.04
CA GLU A 109 -30.72 -2.61 12.76
C GLU A 109 -30.70 -2.22 11.27
N ASP A 110 -29.75 -2.74 10.50
CA ASP A 110 -29.53 -2.37 9.10
C ASP A 110 -30.45 -3.12 8.13
N TYR A 111 -30.96 -4.30 8.53
CA TYR A 111 -31.88 -5.12 7.74
C TYR A 111 -33.35 -4.87 8.09
N ALA A 112 -33.64 -4.43 9.32
CA ALA A 112 -35.00 -4.11 9.76
C ALA A 112 -35.60 -2.84 9.07
N LYS A 113 -34.78 -2.08 8.34
CA LYS A 113 -35.15 -0.86 7.61
C LYS A 113 -35.45 -1.10 6.12
N ILE A 114 -35.35 -2.33 5.66
CA ILE A 114 -35.68 -2.78 4.29
C ILE A 114 -37.03 -3.49 4.34
#